data_AF-A0A954J631-F1
#
_entry.id   AF-A0A954J631-F1
#
_cell.length_a   1.000
_cell.length_b   1.000
_cell.length_c   1.000
_cell.angle_alpha   90.00
_cell.angle_beta   90.00
_cell.angle_gamma   90.00
#
_symmetry.space_group_name_H-M   'P 1'
#
loop_
_entity.id
_entity.type
_entity.pdbx_description
1 polymer ?
#
loop_
_entity_poly.entity_id
_entity_poly.type
_entity_poly.pdbx_seq_one_letter_code
_entity_poly.pdbx_strand_id
1 'polypeptide(L)'
;MPECPACHAPLETPLACGACGALIEVEGESDPFALFGLARGWELDAGELKKRLLRFGRMMHPDFYAAAGDAARELAERNTAALNEAHDVLANDFRRADWLVRALGGPTESDERQMPQAFLMDVLDWNETLDDARGAAPGSAEIRALDELGETLSSERGEAFVRIGALLTPLPDPGSDALGRLRRELNAVRYLDRALRELKSLRLQHASTR
;
A
#
# COMPACT_ATOMS: atom_id res chain seq x y z
N MET A 1 25.13 -3.22 7.07
CA MET A 1 24.09 -2.52 7.85
C MET A 1 24.69 -1.19 8.31
N PRO A 2 23.93 -0.09 8.30
CA PRO A 2 24.45 1.19 8.77
C PRO A 2 24.80 1.13 10.27
N GLU A 3 25.81 1.89 10.67
CA GLU A 3 26.28 2.01 12.06
C GLU A 3 25.86 3.35 12.66
N CYS A 4 25.66 3.39 13.97
CA CYS A 4 25.30 4.61 14.68
C CYS A 4 26.48 5.62 14.67
N PRO A 5 26.26 6.87 14.25
CA PRO A 5 27.32 7.89 14.24
C PRO A 5 27.80 8.30 15.65
N ALA A 6 27.02 8.01 16.69
CA ALA A 6 27.36 8.36 18.07
C ALA A 6 28.10 7.25 18.83
N CYS A 7 27.69 5.99 18.65
CA CYS A 7 28.23 4.87 19.44
C CYS A 7 28.75 3.69 18.61
N HIS A 8 28.69 3.77 17.27
CA HIS A 8 29.13 2.72 16.32
C HIS A 8 28.40 1.37 16.48
N ALA A 9 27.32 1.30 17.25
CA ALA A 9 26.48 0.12 17.32
C ALA A 9 25.74 -0.10 15.98
N PRO A 10 25.49 -1.35 15.57
CA PRO A 10 24.71 -1.65 14.37
C PRO A 10 23.28 -1.13 14.53
N LEU A 11 22.73 -0.54 13.47
CA LEU A 11 21.38 0.00 13.46
C LEU A 11 20.38 -0.99 12.87
N GLU A 12 19.25 -1.15 13.56
CA GLU A 12 18.09 -1.93 13.09
C GLU A 12 17.13 -1.09 12.25
N THR A 13 17.16 0.22 12.46
CA THR A 13 16.48 1.24 11.67
C THR A 13 17.43 2.43 11.51
N PRO A 14 17.48 3.09 10.35
CA PRO A 14 18.31 4.28 10.15
C PRO A 14 17.78 5.52 10.90
N LEU A 15 16.62 5.45 11.57
CA LEU A 15 15.98 6.59 12.23
C LEU A 15 16.44 6.82 13.69
N ALA A 16 16.89 5.77 14.36
CA ALA A 16 17.28 5.85 15.77
C ALA A 16 18.18 4.69 16.19
N CYS A 17 19.04 4.93 17.17
CA CYS A 17 19.93 3.92 17.74
C CYS A 17 19.30 3.24 18.97
N GLY A 18 19.14 1.92 18.93
CA GLY A 18 18.64 1.14 20.07
C GLY A 18 19.62 1.02 21.24
N ALA A 19 20.92 1.30 21.02
CA ALA A 19 21.95 1.17 22.04
C ALA A 19 22.16 2.46 22.86
N CYS A 20 22.20 3.62 22.20
CA CYS A 20 22.46 4.90 22.87
C CYS A 20 21.26 5.88 22.84
N GLY A 21 20.17 5.56 22.14
CA GLY A 21 18.99 6.42 22.05
C GLY A 21 19.15 7.64 21.13
N ALA A 22 20.27 7.74 20.41
CA ALA A 22 20.48 8.83 19.45
C ALA A 22 19.44 8.77 18.33
N LEU A 23 18.77 9.89 18.08
CA LEU A 23 17.97 10.11 16.87
C LEU A 23 18.93 10.38 15.71
N ILE A 24 18.58 9.84 14.55
CA ILE A 24 19.40 9.95 13.34
C ILE A 24 18.54 10.59 12.26
N GLU A 25 19.07 11.64 11.67
CA GLU A 25 18.45 12.29 10.52
C GLU A 25 18.79 11.52 9.25
N VAL A 26 17.75 11.20 8.47
CA VAL A 26 17.90 10.52 7.18
C VAL A 26 17.59 11.52 6.07
N GLU A 27 18.56 11.75 5.19
CA GLU A 27 18.41 12.65 4.05
C GLU A 27 17.78 11.91 2.85
N GLY A 28 16.80 12.54 2.19
CA GLY A 28 16.21 12.05 0.94
C GLY A 28 15.02 11.09 1.10
N GLU A 29 14.58 10.52 -0.03
CA GLU A 29 13.47 9.55 -0.08
C GLU A 29 13.90 8.23 0.58
N SER A 30 13.22 7.84 1.65
CA SER A 30 13.59 6.67 2.45
C SER A 30 12.93 5.41 1.91
N ASP A 31 13.73 4.37 1.69
CA ASP A 31 13.24 3.02 1.38
C ASP A 31 12.44 2.46 2.57
N PRO A 32 11.13 2.19 2.44
CA PRO A 32 10.30 1.67 3.52
C PRO A 32 10.83 0.36 4.10
N PHE A 33 11.37 -0.54 3.27
CA PHE A 33 11.95 -1.80 3.77
C PHE A 33 13.19 -1.52 4.61
N ALA A 34 14.04 -0.58 4.19
CA ALA A 34 15.23 -0.18 4.94
C ALA A 34 14.88 0.49 6.27
N LEU A 35 13.82 1.32 6.32
CA LEU A 35 13.33 1.92 7.56
C LEU A 35 12.92 0.87 8.60
N PHE A 36 12.43 -0.27 8.12
CA PHE A 36 12.11 -1.42 8.96
C PHE A 36 13.25 -2.42 9.12
N GLY A 37 14.42 -2.24 8.51
CA GLY A 37 15.51 -3.20 8.54
C GLY A 37 15.15 -4.55 7.90
N LEU A 38 14.32 -4.51 6.85
CA LEU A 38 13.82 -5.67 6.12
C LEU A 38 14.43 -5.72 4.71
N ALA A 39 14.54 -6.91 4.13
CA ALA A 39 14.88 -7.05 2.73
C ALA A 39 13.67 -6.73 1.86
N ARG A 40 13.89 -6.12 0.69
CA ARG A 40 12.83 -5.90 -0.30
C ARG A 40 12.26 -7.24 -0.75
N GLY A 41 10.94 -7.36 -0.75
CA GLY A 41 10.25 -8.57 -1.15
C GLY A 41 8.74 -8.40 -1.11
N TRP A 42 8.03 -9.27 -1.84
CA TRP A 42 6.57 -9.31 -1.82
C TRP A 42 6.03 -9.92 -0.52
N GLU A 43 6.58 -11.08 -0.16
CA GLU A 43 6.25 -11.81 1.06
C GLU A 43 6.71 -11.01 2.28
N LEU A 44 5.75 -10.57 3.08
CA LEU A 44 5.98 -9.75 4.27
C LEU A 44 5.13 -10.25 5.44
N ASP A 45 5.78 -10.58 6.55
CA ASP A 45 5.08 -10.94 7.79
C ASP A 45 4.52 -9.67 8.46
N ALA A 46 3.19 -9.51 8.41
CA ALA A 46 2.48 -8.39 9.01
C ALA A 46 2.65 -8.31 10.54
N GLY A 47 2.82 -9.46 11.21
CA GLY A 47 3.07 -9.53 12.65
C GLY A 47 4.47 -9.00 13.00
N GLU A 48 5.47 -9.36 12.21
CA GLU A 48 6.83 -8.82 12.36
C GLU A 48 6.90 -7.32 12.03
N LEU A 49 6.24 -6.88 10.95
CA LEU A 49 6.15 -5.46 10.60
C LEU A 49 5.56 -4.64 11.76
N LYS A 50 4.45 -5.13 12.35
CA LYS A 50 3.80 -4.47 13.49
C LYS A 50 4.68 -4.45 14.74
N LYS A 51 5.40 -5.54 15.04
CA LYS A 51 6.35 -5.59 16.18
C LYS A 51 7.45 -4.54 16.02
N ARG A 52 8.02 -4.42 14.81
CA ARG A 52 9.05 -3.42 14.51
C ARG A 52 8.51 -2.00 14.58
N LEU A 53 7.29 -1.74 14.10
CA LEU A 53 6.64 -0.43 14.22
C LEU A 53 6.56 0.00 15.69
N LEU A 54 6.04 -0.86 16.56
CA LEU A 54 5.91 -0.55 17.99
C LEU A 54 7.27 -0.36 18.67
N ARG A 55 8.26 -1.18 18.29
CA ARG A 55 9.61 -1.10 18.86
C ARG A 55 10.32 0.18 18.47
N PHE A 56 10.38 0.48 17.18
CA PHE A 56 11.07 1.66 16.65
C PHE A 56 10.32 2.95 17.02
N GLY A 57 8.98 2.94 17.03
CA GLY A 57 8.19 4.07 17.50
C GLY A 57 8.48 4.46 18.96
N ARG A 58 8.74 3.49 19.85
CA ARG A 58 9.16 3.78 21.24
C ARG A 58 10.54 4.42 21.32
N MET A 59 11.43 4.10 20.39
CA MET A 59 12.80 4.65 20.39
C MET A 59 12.84 6.13 20.00
N MET A 60 11.83 6.63 19.30
CA MET A 60 11.77 8.00 18.79
C MET A 60 10.46 8.72 19.13
N HIS A 61 9.78 8.29 20.19
CA HIS A 61 8.52 8.92 20.59
C HIS A 61 8.78 10.38 21.01
N PRO A 62 8.07 11.37 20.43
CA PRO A 62 8.32 12.80 20.69
C PRO A 62 8.28 13.18 22.17
N ASP A 63 7.42 12.54 22.96
CA ASP A 63 7.30 12.78 24.41
C ASP A 63 8.61 12.61 25.18
N PHE A 64 9.51 11.71 24.74
CA PHE A 64 10.81 11.53 25.40
C PHE A 64 11.76 12.70 25.15
N TYR A 65 11.49 13.52 24.13
CA TYR A 65 12.33 14.65 23.71
C TYR A 65 11.69 16.01 24.03
N ALA A 66 10.55 16.04 24.72
CA ALA A 66 9.88 17.27 25.12
C ALA A 66 10.78 18.21 25.97
N ALA A 67 11.72 17.65 26.73
CA ALA A 67 12.70 18.38 27.54
C ALA A 67 14.09 18.53 26.86
N ALA A 68 14.30 17.93 25.69
CA ALA A 68 15.60 17.87 25.00
C ALA A 68 15.83 19.03 24.01
N GLY A 69 14.87 19.96 23.90
CA GLY A 69 14.90 21.12 23.01
C GLY A 69 14.13 20.91 21.70
N ASP A 70 13.74 22.01 21.07
CA ASP A 70 12.83 22.01 19.91
C ASP A 70 13.36 21.18 18.73
N ALA A 71 14.66 21.27 18.43
CA ALA A 71 15.27 20.53 17.32
C ALA A 71 15.22 19.01 17.51
N ALA A 72 15.42 18.51 18.73
CA ALA A 72 15.36 17.08 19.03
C ALA A 72 13.93 16.56 18.94
N ARG A 73 12.96 17.35 19.42
CA ARG A 73 11.54 17.04 19.32
C ARG A 73 11.07 17.01 17.85
N GLU A 74 11.45 18.01 17.06
CA GLU A 74 11.09 18.07 15.64
C GLU A 74 11.65 16.89 14.86
N LEU A 75 12.91 16.49 15.14
CA LEU A 75 13.49 15.29 14.53
C LEU A 75 12.73 14.01 14.94
N ALA A 76 12.32 13.88 16.22
CA ALA A 76 11.52 12.76 16.69
C ALA A 76 10.15 12.67 15.99
N GLU A 77 9.49 13.83 15.80
CA GLU A 77 8.22 13.94 15.08
C GLU A 77 8.38 13.53 13.60
N ARG A 78 9.41 14.05 12.91
CA ARG A 78 9.73 13.68 11.53
C ARG A 78 10.02 12.18 11.37
N ASN A 79 10.84 11.61 12.25
CA ASN A 79 11.20 10.20 12.19
C ASN A 79 9.98 9.29 12.49
N THR A 80 9.11 9.70 13.43
CA THR A 80 7.85 9.01 13.69
C THR A 80 6.92 9.02 12.48
N ALA A 81 6.80 10.18 11.81
CA ALA A 81 6.00 10.29 10.59
C ALA A 81 6.55 9.40 9.46
N ALA A 82 7.87 9.40 9.24
CA ALA A 82 8.52 8.57 8.24
C ALA A 82 8.30 7.06 8.48
N LEU A 83 8.38 6.61 9.75
CA LEU A 83 8.13 5.20 10.08
C LEU A 83 6.67 4.81 9.86
N ASN A 84 5.71 5.67 10.20
CA ASN A 84 4.29 5.42 9.98
C ASN A 84 3.96 5.39 8.48
N GLU A 85 4.52 6.30 7.70
CA GLU A 85 4.33 6.29 6.24
C GLU A 85 4.90 5.03 5.61
N ALA A 86 6.10 4.61 6.02
CA ALA A 86 6.70 3.35 5.59
C ALA A 86 5.83 2.15 5.97
N HIS A 87 5.27 2.14 7.18
CA HIS A 87 4.33 1.10 7.59
C HIS A 87 3.10 1.09 6.69
N ASP A 88 2.50 2.24 6.39
CA ASP A 88 1.30 2.33 5.56
C ASP A 88 1.54 1.90 4.11
N VAL A 89 2.75 2.10 3.59
CA VAL A 89 3.18 1.55 2.30
C VAL A 89 3.30 0.02 2.39
N LEU A 90 4.01 -0.51 3.39
CA LEU A 90 4.32 -1.93 3.48
C LEU A 90 3.12 -2.79 3.90
N ALA A 91 2.24 -2.27 4.75
CA ALA A 91 1.06 -2.99 5.25
C ALA A 91 -0.07 -3.09 4.22
N ASN A 92 -0.06 -2.24 3.20
CA ASN A 92 -1.04 -2.27 2.13
C ASN A 92 -0.45 -2.97 0.89
N ASP A 93 -0.98 -4.14 0.56
CA ASP A 93 -0.51 -4.96 -0.57
C ASP A 93 -0.42 -4.20 -1.90
N PHE A 94 -1.39 -3.33 -2.20
CA PHE A 94 -1.35 -2.49 -3.41
C PHE A 94 -0.18 -1.51 -3.37
N ARG A 95 -0.03 -0.75 -2.27
CA ARG A 95 1.04 0.24 -2.12
C ARG A 95 2.42 -0.43 -2.08
N ARG A 96 2.54 -1.59 -1.45
CA ARG A 96 3.76 -2.39 -1.41
C ARG A 96 4.17 -2.84 -2.82
N ALA A 97 3.23 -3.40 -3.59
CA ALA A 97 3.49 -3.80 -4.97
C ALA A 97 3.86 -2.60 -5.86
N ASP A 98 3.12 -1.49 -5.75
CA ASP A 98 3.39 -0.26 -6.50
C ASP A 98 4.78 0.30 -6.21
N TRP A 99 5.16 0.36 -4.93
CA TRP A 99 6.47 0.80 -4.49
C TRP A 99 7.58 -0.12 -5.03
N LEU A 100 7.41 -1.44 -4.96
CA LEU A 100 8.38 -2.40 -5.50
C LEU A 100 8.58 -2.23 -7.00
N VAL A 101 7.49 -2.05 -7.77
CA VAL A 101 7.56 -1.81 -9.21
C VAL A 101 8.39 -0.56 -9.52
N ARG A 102 8.13 0.55 -8.80
CA ARG A 102 8.89 1.79 -8.98
C ARG A 102 10.35 1.65 -8.56
N ALA A 103 10.62 0.99 -7.44
CA ALA A 103 11.98 0.77 -6.93
C ALA A 103 12.84 -0.09 -7.86
N LEU A 104 12.22 -0.93 -8.69
CA LEU A 104 12.86 -1.74 -9.72
C LEU A 104 12.95 -1.03 -11.08
N GLY A 105 12.62 0.26 -11.17
CA GLY A 105 12.68 1.03 -12.42
C GLY A 105 11.52 0.73 -13.37
N GLY A 106 10.40 0.23 -12.83
CA GLY A 106 9.19 -0.05 -13.59
C GLY A 106 8.40 1.20 -13.96
N PRO A 107 7.44 1.07 -14.89
CA PRO A 107 6.61 2.18 -15.34
C PRO A 107 5.73 2.74 -14.22
N THR A 108 5.43 4.03 -14.32
CA THR A 108 4.42 4.69 -13.49
C THR A 108 3.01 4.34 -13.99
N GLU A 109 1.99 4.67 -13.19
CA GLU A 109 0.59 4.54 -13.63
C GLU A 109 0.34 5.21 -14.99
N SER A 110 0.91 6.39 -15.21
CA SER A 110 0.70 7.16 -16.43
C SER A 110 1.36 6.58 -17.68
N ASP A 111 2.40 5.77 -17.50
CA ASP A 111 3.16 5.20 -18.62
C ASP A 111 2.42 4.00 -19.25
N GLU A 112 1.55 3.32 -18.49
CA GLU A 112 0.82 2.12 -18.92
C GLU A 112 -0.70 2.24 -18.73
N ARG A 113 -1.28 3.28 -19.33
CA ARG A 113 -2.74 3.52 -19.26
C ARG A 113 -3.56 2.58 -20.12
N GLN A 114 -2.95 1.86 -21.06
CA GLN A 114 -3.68 1.02 -22.01
C GLN A 114 -4.05 -0.30 -21.34
N MET A 115 -5.35 -0.49 -21.11
CA MET A 115 -5.90 -1.76 -20.64
C MET A 115 -6.37 -2.62 -21.84
N PRO A 116 -6.35 -3.96 -21.73
CA PRO A 116 -6.89 -4.83 -22.77
C PRO A 116 -8.35 -4.50 -23.09
N GLN A 117 -8.72 -4.58 -24.37
CA GLN A 117 -10.09 -4.26 -24.82
C GLN A 117 -11.15 -5.08 -24.07
N ALA A 118 -10.91 -6.38 -23.86
CA ALA A 118 -11.83 -7.25 -23.12
C ALA A 118 -12.09 -6.72 -21.70
N PHE A 119 -11.04 -6.35 -20.98
CA PHE A 119 -11.17 -5.76 -19.64
C PHE A 119 -11.95 -4.44 -19.64
N LEU A 120 -11.76 -3.61 -20.67
CA LEU A 120 -12.52 -2.37 -20.81
C LEU A 120 -14.00 -2.61 -21.08
N MET A 121 -14.37 -3.71 -21.76
CA MET A 121 -15.76 -4.12 -21.91
C MET A 121 -16.36 -4.53 -20.57
N ASP A 122 -15.63 -5.33 -19.78
CA ASP A 122 -16.08 -5.70 -18.42
C ASP A 122 -16.31 -4.45 -17.56
N VAL A 123 -15.40 -3.46 -17.61
CA VAL A 123 -15.56 -2.18 -16.91
C VAL A 123 -16.81 -1.42 -17.35
N LEU A 124 -17.18 -1.46 -18.63
CA LEU A 124 -18.41 -0.84 -19.11
C LEU A 124 -19.65 -1.54 -18.53
N ASP A 125 -19.67 -2.87 -18.56
CA ASP A 125 -20.77 -3.68 -18.02
C ASP A 125 -20.93 -3.46 -16.49
N TRP A 126 -19.82 -3.33 -15.76
CA TRP A 126 -19.84 -2.99 -14.34
C TRP A 126 -20.46 -1.61 -14.10
N ASN A 127 -20.08 -0.61 -14.90
CA ASN A 127 -20.61 0.75 -14.76
C ASN A 127 -22.11 0.80 -15.09
N GLU A 128 -22.57 0.07 -16.10
CA GLU A 128 -24.00 -0.05 -16.43
C GLU A 128 -24.79 -0.63 -15.25
N THR A 129 -24.29 -1.74 -14.66
CA THR A 129 -24.91 -2.35 -13.48
C THR A 129 -24.95 -1.39 -12.28
N LEU A 130 -23.88 -0.63 -12.05
CA LEU A 130 -23.81 0.36 -10.97
C LEU A 130 -24.80 1.51 -11.21
N ASP A 131 -24.92 1.98 -12.44
CA ASP A 131 -25.79 3.09 -12.81
C ASP A 131 -27.28 2.71 -12.75
N ASP A 132 -27.65 1.52 -13.22
CA ASP A 132 -29.01 0.99 -13.12
C ASP A 132 -29.48 0.92 -11.66
N ALA A 133 -28.57 0.61 -10.74
CA ALA A 133 -28.88 0.52 -9.32
C ALA A 133 -29.06 1.89 -8.63
N ARG A 134 -28.62 3.02 -9.22
CA ARG A 134 -28.70 4.36 -8.59
C ARG A 134 -30.14 4.83 -8.36
N GLY A 135 -31.05 4.46 -9.26
CA GLY A 135 -32.47 4.84 -9.21
C GLY A 135 -33.42 3.69 -8.89
N ALA A 136 -32.88 2.50 -8.62
CA ALA A 136 -33.66 1.29 -8.48
C ALA A 136 -34.44 1.24 -7.15
N ALA A 137 -35.61 0.60 -7.17
CA ALA A 137 -36.41 0.43 -5.96
C ALA A 137 -35.77 -0.59 -4.98
N PRO A 138 -35.91 -0.42 -3.66
CA PRO A 138 -35.43 -1.40 -2.70
C PRO A 138 -35.98 -2.82 -3.01
N GLY A 139 -35.07 -3.80 -3.12
CA GLY A 139 -35.44 -5.19 -3.41
C GLY A 139 -35.72 -5.49 -4.89
N SER A 140 -35.45 -4.55 -5.80
CA SER A 140 -35.53 -4.80 -7.24
C SER A 140 -34.43 -5.75 -7.75
N ALA A 141 -34.47 -6.09 -9.03
CA ALA A 141 -33.47 -6.96 -9.65
C ALA A 141 -32.08 -6.28 -9.72
N GLU A 142 -32.05 -4.97 -9.98
CA GLU A 142 -30.84 -4.16 -10.10
C GLU A 142 -30.08 -4.12 -8.76
N ILE A 143 -30.79 -4.06 -7.63
CA ILE A 143 -30.18 -4.13 -6.30
C ILE A 143 -29.57 -5.51 -6.02
N ARG A 144 -30.19 -6.60 -6.50
CA ARG A 144 -29.63 -7.95 -6.40
C ARG A 144 -28.40 -8.12 -7.30
N ALA A 145 -28.40 -7.51 -8.49
CA ALA A 145 -27.26 -7.53 -9.40
C ALA A 145 -26.01 -6.89 -8.78
N LEU A 146 -26.15 -5.92 -7.87
CA LEU A 146 -25.03 -5.39 -7.09
C LEU A 146 -24.37 -6.45 -6.19
N ASP A 147 -25.11 -7.45 -5.73
CA ASP A 147 -24.54 -8.51 -4.91
C ASP A 147 -23.66 -9.44 -5.73
N GLU A 148 -24.17 -9.90 -6.86
CA GLU A 148 -23.45 -10.72 -7.83
C GLU A 148 -22.21 -10.00 -8.40
N LEU A 149 -22.36 -8.72 -8.75
CA LEU A 149 -21.25 -7.89 -9.21
C LEU A 149 -20.19 -7.73 -8.11
N GLY A 150 -20.60 -7.52 -6.86
CA GLY A 150 -19.69 -7.35 -5.74
C GLY A 150 -18.85 -8.60 -5.47
N GLU A 151 -19.44 -9.79 -5.59
CA GLU A 151 -18.73 -11.07 -5.49
C GLU A 151 -17.73 -11.23 -6.64
N THR A 152 -18.17 -10.96 -7.87
CA THR A 152 -17.32 -11.02 -9.08
C THR A 152 -16.10 -10.11 -8.97
N LEU A 153 -16.32 -8.82 -8.70
CA LEU A 153 -15.24 -7.84 -8.55
C LEU A 153 -14.26 -8.18 -7.42
N SER A 154 -14.78 -8.72 -6.30
CA SER A 154 -13.95 -9.13 -5.17
C SER A 154 -13.09 -10.34 -5.51
N SER A 155 -13.65 -11.31 -6.24
CA SER A 155 -12.93 -12.48 -6.73
C SER A 155 -11.82 -12.07 -7.70
N GLU A 156 -12.15 -11.28 -8.72
CA GLU A 156 -11.17 -10.81 -9.71
C GLU A 156 -10.05 -9.99 -9.08
N ARG A 157 -10.37 -9.15 -8.09
CA ARG A 157 -9.38 -8.41 -7.30
C ARG A 157 -8.46 -9.36 -6.55
N GLY A 158 -8.99 -10.41 -5.94
CA GLY A 158 -8.20 -11.44 -5.26
C GLY A 158 -7.25 -12.15 -6.22
N GLU A 159 -7.75 -12.56 -7.38
CA GLU A 159 -6.95 -13.21 -8.42
C GLU A 159 -5.85 -12.31 -8.99
N ALA A 160 -6.13 -11.00 -9.16
CA ALA A 160 -5.13 -10.04 -9.56
C ALA A 160 -3.97 -9.97 -8.55
N PHE A 161 -4.25 -9.98 -7.25
CA PHE A 161 -3.21 -10.04 -6.23
C PHE A 161 -2.42 -11.36 -6.22
N VAL A 162 -3.06 -12.49 -6.55
CA VAL A 162 -2.35 -13.76 -6.75
C VAL A 162 -1.36 -13.65 -7.92
N ARG A 163 -1.78 -13.06 -9.06
CA ARG A 163 -0.90 -12.84 -10.22
C ARG A 163 0.23 -11.85 -9.90
N ILE A 164 -0.06 -10.76 -9.21
CA ILE A 164 0.95 -9.78 -8.75
C ILE A 164 1.98 -10.46 -7.85
N GLY A 165 1.53 -11.25 -6.87
CA GLY A 165 2.42 -11.96 -5.96
C GLY A 165 3.33 -12.95 -6.67
N ALA A 166 2.80 -13.71 -7.64
CA ALA A 166 3.59 -14.62 -8.46
C ALA A 166 4.64 -13.89 -9.33
N LEU A 167 4.32 -12.69 -9.84
CA LEU A 167 5.25 -11.88 -10.62
C LEU A 167 6.32 -11.18 -9.77
N LEU A 168 6.08 -10.97 -8.48
CA LEU A 168 7.03 -10.39 -7.52
C LEU A 168 7.79 -11.45 -6.70
N THR A 169 7.59 -12.75 -6.98
CA THR A 169 8.21 -13.85 -6.22
C THR A 169 8.85 -14.89 -7.16
N PRO A 170 10.18 -14.90 -7.34
CA PRO A 170 11.15 -13.92 -6.81
C PRO A 170 10.96 -12.53 -7.45
N LEU A 171 11.57 -11.50 -6.84
CA LEU A 171 11.52 -10.16 -7.43
C LEU A 171 12.11 -10.19 -8.86
N PRO A 172 11.45 -9.51 -9.82
CA PRO A 172 11.96 -9.44 -11.18
C PRO A 172 13.21 -8.57 -11.26
N ASP A 173 14.02 -8.81 -12.29
CA ASP A 173 15.20 -7.98 -12.55
C ASP A 173 14.79 -6.52 -12.80
N PRO A 174 15.58 -5.54 -12.31
CA PRO A 174 15.34 -4.13 -12.57
C PRO A 174 15.21 -3.82 -14.06
N GLY A 175 14.19 -3.05 -14.44
CA GLY A 175 13.92 -2.67 -15.83
C GLY A 175 13.37 -3.78 -16.74
N SER A 176 13.07 -4.98 -16.22
CA SER A 176 12.55 -6.07 -17.05
C SER A 176 11.08 -5.86 -17.48
N ASP A 177 10.68 -6.51 -18.58
CA ASP A 177 9.30 -6.48 -19.11
C ASP A 177 8.24 -6.95 -18.12
N ALA A 178 8.64 -7.72 -17.09
CA ALA A 178 7.75 -8.15 -16.01
C ALA A 178 7.15 -6.96 -15.26
N LEU A 179 7.88 -5.84 -15.15
CA LEU A 179 7.43 -4.63 -14.48
C LEU A 179 6.26 -3.96 -15.23
N GLY A 180 6.25 -4.01 -16.56
CA GLY A 180 5.11 -3.56 -17.37
C GLY A 180 3.87 -4.44 -17.16
N ARG A 181 4.04 -5.76 -17.05
CA ARG A 181 2.94 -6.68 -16.71
C ARG A 181 2.38 -6.40 -15.32
N LEU A 182 3.24 -6.27 -14.31
CA LEU A 182 2.87 -5.89 -12.95
C LEU A 182 2.10 -4.58 -12.91
N ARG A 183 2.56 -3.60 -13.69
CA ARG A 183 1.90 -2.30 -13.76
C ARG A 183 0.47 -2.40 -14.29
N ARG A 184 0.23 -3.21 -15.32
CA ARG A 184 -1.11 -3.46 -15.88
C ARG A 184 -2.03 -4.16 -14.87
N GLU A 185 -1.54 -5.15 -14.14
CA GLU A 185 -2.31 -5.81 -13.07
C GLU A 185 -2.71 -4.81 -11.98
N LEU A 186 -1.77 -3.96 -11.53
CA LEU A 186 -2.08 -2.92 -10.55
C LEU A 186 -3.07 -1.88 -11.10
N ASN A 187 -2.97 -1.53 -12.39
CA ASN A 187 -3.95 -0.65 -13.01
C ASN A 187 -5.34 -1.29 -13.03
N ALA A 188 -5.46 -2.59 -13.36
CA ALA A 188 -6.72 -3.33 -13.25
C ALA A 188 -7.30 -3.30 -11.82
N VAL A 189 -6.47 -3.54 -10.80
CA VAL A 189 -6.88 -3.47 -9.38
C VAL A 189 -7.47 -2.10 -9.03
N ARG A 190 -6.97 -1.00 -9.61
CA ARG A 190 -7.55 0.34 -9.35
C ARG A 190 -8.96 0.50 -9.92
N TYR A 191 -9.25 -0.09 -11.07
CA TYR A 191 -10.61 -0.10 -11.63
C TYR A 191 -11.54 -0.91 -10.73
N LEU A 192 -11.12 -2.11 -10.34
CA LEU A 192 -11.86 -2.98 -9.41
C LEU A 192 -12.13 -2.29 -8.07
N ASP A 193 -11.10 -1.69 -7.44
CA ASP A 193 -11.23 -0.95 -6.19
C ASP A 193 -12.19 0.25 -6.31
N ARG A 194 -12.21 0.93 -7.47
CA ARG A 194 -13.15 2.03 -7.72
C ARG A 194 -14.59 1.51 -7.77
N ALA A 195 -14.85 0.47 -8.57
CA ALA A 195 -16.17 -0.14 -8.69
C ALA A 195 -16.66 -0.68 -7.34
N LEU A 196 -15.81 -1.38 -6.58
CA LEU A 196 -16.14 -1.88 -5.24
C LEU A 196 -16.49 -0.77 -4.25
N ARG A 197 -15.78 0.37 -4.28
CA ARG A 197 -16.09 1.53 -3.42
C ARG A 197 -17.45 2.14 -3.78
N GLU A 198 -17.73 2.28 -5.07
CA GLU A 198 -18.99 2.80 -5.57
C GLU A 198 -20.17 1.91 -5.21
N LEU A 199 -20.02 0.60 -5.43
CA LEU A 199 -20.97 -0.44 -5.04
C LEU A 199 -21.28 -0.38 -3.54
N LYS A 200 -20.25 -0.25 -2.70
CA LYS A 200 -20.43 -0.10 -1.25
C LYS A 200 -21.21 1.17 -0.89
N SER A 201 -20.97 2.28 -1.59
CA SER A 201 -21.72 3.52 -1.41
C SER A 201 -23.20 3.34 -1.75
N LEU A 202 -23.51 2.71 -2.89
CA LEU A 202 -24.90 2.46 -3.32
C LEU A 202 -25.64 1.56 -2.33
N ARG A 203 -25.01 0.47 -1.86
CA ARG A 203 -25.59 -0.40 -0.84
C ARG A 203 -25.95 0.35 0.44
N LEU A 204 -25.10 1.28 0.90
CA LEU A 204 -25.37 2.09 2.10
C LEU A 204 -26.56 3.05 1.93
N GLN A 205 -26.67 3.66 0.75
CA GLN A 205 -27.81 4.54 0.40
C GLN A 205 -29.13 3.77 0.40
N HIS A 206 -29.14 2.58 -0.21
CA HIS A 206 -30.32 1.71 -0.27
C HIS A 206 -30.70 1.10 1.08
N ALA A 207 -29.72 0.82 1.94
CA ALA A 207 -29.98 0.34 3.30
C ALA A 207 -30.59 1.43 4.19
N SER A 208 -30.25 2.70 3.94
CA SER A 208 -30.75 3.85 4.71
C SER A 208 -32.15 4.33 4.27
N THR A 209 -32.64 3.82 3.12
CA THR A 209 -33.94 4.19 2.53
C THR A 209 -35.05 3.15 2.84
N ARG A 210 -34.72 2.08 3.57
CA ARG A 210 -35.68 1.08 4.10
C ARG A 210 -36.12 1.44 5.51
#